data_AF-A0A1C5E8V1-F1
#
_entry.id   AF-A0A1C5E8V1-F1
#
_cell.length_a   1.000
_cell.length_b   1.000
_cell.length_c   1.000
_cell.angle_alpha   90.00
_cell.angle_beta   90.00
_cell.angle_gamma   90.00
#
_symmetry.space_group_name_H-M   'P 1'
#
loop_
_entity.id
_entity.type
_entity.pdbx_description
1 polymer ?
#
loop_
_entity_poly.entity_id
_entity_poly.type
_entity_poly.pdbx_seq_one_letter_code
_entity_poly.pdbx_strand_id
1 'polypeptide(L)'
;MRSTALRSTVTALSAAVCLTLSAALPAAASGSADSAGSGTATGRTVISDGHVDIGPRFAEEGWTVQIRDDTADPAVWRDTDDVVLQVKDTAKIEAPGGGEFGFLGDAGDDVWVLPQAQQDGVVWPGWNSQDAEVTATVEREVTWELTDVTGPGDFVLFLNGAFGTPETVFDGTAKLPQETGIDVNSHVHGNWAFTKPGTYLLDVRMKATTKDGKTHDSRRTLHFSVGPQDPEQAFTTSDSAGSDEGQKAQKDTSDPQTDGSSDSGSSSTPLWWGIGAAAVVAAVALFAVQRTGRGDREKSASAAESSVPGKEKGGTDESA
;
A
#
# COMPACT_ATOMS: atom_id res chain seq x y z
N MET A 1 -53.31 51.99 -62.61
CA MET A 1 -54.03 51.57 -61.38
C MET A 1 -53.11 51.80 -60.20
N ARG A 2 -53.64 52.40 -59.13
CA ARG A 2 -52.92 52.86 -57.93
C ARG A 2 -52.74 51.70 -56.93
N SER A 3 -51.92 51.97 -55.91
CA SER A 3 -52.10 51.53 -54.50
C SER A 3 -51.62 50.11 -54.14
N THR A 4 -51.01 49.82 -52.99
CA THR A 4 -50.47 50.55 -51.83
C THR A 4 -49.60 49.53 -51.06
N ALA A 5 -48.52 49.98 -50.41
CA ALA A 5 -47.70 49.18 -49.52
C ALA A 5 -48.44 48.76 -48.23
N LEU A 6 -48.19 47.54 -47.75
CA LEU A 6 -48.52 47.11 -46.39
C LEU A 6 -47.25 46.76 -45.63
N ARG A 7 -47.08 47.42 -44.47
CA ARG A 7 -46.04 47.17 -43.48
C ARG A 7 -46.42 45.92 -42.68
N SER A 8 -45.46 45.04 -42.42
CA SER A 8 -45.49 44.16 -41.25
C SER A 8 -44.14 44.23 -40.54
N THR A 9 -44.21 44.76 -39.32
CA THR A 9 -43.14 44.86 -38.32
C THR A 9 -42.70 43.47 -37.86
N VAL A 10 -41.40 43.22 -37.88
CA VAL A 10 -40.76 42.06 -37.25
C VAL A 10 -40.46 42.42 -35.79
N THR A 11 -41.15 41.78 -34.85
CA THR A 11 -40.84 41.85 -33.42
C THR A 11 -39.91 40.69 -33.10
N ALA A 12 -38.64 40.99 -32.82
CA ALA A 12 -37.67 40.02 -32.34
C ALA A 12 -37.97 39.69 -30.86
N LEU A 13 -38.29 38.43 -30.57
CA LEU A 13 -38.43 37.92 -29.21
C LEU A 13 -37.19 37.08 -28.90
N SER A 14 -36.19 37.68 -28.26
CA SER A 14 -35.04 36.97 -27.70
C SER A 14 -35.48 36.24 -26.43
N ALA A 15 -35.70 34.93 -26.53
CA ALA A 15 -35.88 34.07 -25.36
C ALA A 15 -34.51 33.69 -24.80
N ALA A 16 -34.13 34.29 -23.68
CA ALA A 16 -32.99 33.85 -22.88
C ALA A 16 -33.37 32.57 -22.13
N VAL A 17 -32.81 31.44 -22.57
CA VAL A 17 -32.91 30.16 -21.85
C VAL A 17 -31.80 30.15 -20.80
N CYS A 18 -32.16 30.38 -19.54
CA CYS A 18 -31.29 30.10 -18.40
C CYS A 18 -31.22 28.58 -18.20
N LEU A 19 -30.16 27.94 -18.68
CA LEU A 19 -29.80 26.59 -18.20
C LEU A 19 -29.30 26.71 -16.75
N THR A 20 -30.11 26.27 -15.80
CA THR A 20 -29.64 26.00 -14.44
C THR A 20 -28.86 24.68 -14.46
N LEU A 21 -27.54 24.78 -14.42
CA LEU A 21 -26.66 23.63 -14.24
C LEU A 21 -26.72 23.22 -12.75
N SER A 22 -27.58 22.26 -12.40
CA SER A 22 -27.51 21.59 -11.10
C SER A 22 -26.26 20.72 -11.08
N ALA A 23 -25.16 21.25 -10.53
CA ALA A 23 -24.01 20.44 -10.15
C ALA A 23 -24.42 19.55 -8.97
N ALA A 24 -24.75 18.29 -9.24
CA ALA A 24 -24.79 17.27 -8.21
C ALA A 24 -23.34 17.00 -7.79
N LEU A 25 -22.93 17.52 -6.64
CA LEU A 25 -21.68 17.13 -5.99
C LEU A 25 -21.79 15.64 -5.64
N PRO A 26 -20.81 14.78 -6.01
CA PRO A 26 -20.75 13.47 -5.40
C PRO A 26 -20.51 13.67 -3.90
N ALA A 27 -21.39 13.10 -3.08
CA ALA A 27 -21.17 13.01 -1.65
C ALA A 27 -19.87 12.22 -1.44
N ALA A 28 -18.83 12.90 -0.97
CA ALA A 28 -17.67 12.23 -0.41
C ALA A 28 -18.17 11.40 0.77
N ALA A 29 -18.12 10.07 0.65
CA ALA A 29 -18.27 9.20 1.79
C ALA A 29 -17.03 9.41 2.68
N SER A 30 -17.09 10.39 3.57
CA SER A 30 -16.22 10.43 4.74
C SER A 30 -16.64 9.28 5.64
N GLY A 31 -16.11 8.09 5.39
CA GLY A 31 -16.06 7.04 6.40
C GLY A 31 -15.24 7.57 7.56
N SER A 32 -15.86 7.74 8.72
CA SER A 32 -15.18 8.15 9.94
C SER A 32 -14.10 7.11 10.28
N ALA A 33 -12.83 7.46 10.10
CA ALA A 33 -11.67 6.65 10.48
C ALA A 33 -11.61 6.31 11.99
N ASP A 34 -12.52 6.87 12.78
CA ASP A 34 -12.50 6.86 14.25
C ASP A 34 -13.62 6.00 14.87
N SER A 35 -14.24 5.10 14.09
CA SER A 35 -15.33 4.24 14.61
C SER A 35 -14.83 2.91 15.17
N ALA A 36 -13.52 2.62 15.08
CA ALA A 36 -12.98 1.41 15.68
C ALA A 36 -12.88 1.55 17.20
N GLY A 37 -13.26 0.50 17.94
CA GLY A 37 -13.16 0.50 19.39
C GLY A 37 -11.73 0.77 19.89
N SER A 38 -11.57 1.43 21.04
CA SER A 38 -10.25 1.77 21.59
C SER A 38 -9.47 0.56 22.12
N GLY A 39 -10.08 -0.62 22.22
CA GLY A 39 -9.42 -1.85 22.66
C GLY A 39 -8.81 -2.66 21.50
N THR A 40 -7.97 -3.61 21.85
CA THR A 40 -7.58 -4.71 20.93
C THR A 40 -8.55 -5.87 21.13
N ALA A 41 -9.23 -6.28 20.08
CA ALA A 41 -10.06 -7.48 20.08
C ALA A 41 -9.15 -8.72 20.15
N THR A 42 -9.61 -9.72 20.91
CA THR A 42 -8.85 -10.96 21.15
C THR A 42 -9.46 -12.12 20.36
N GLY A 43 -8.63 -13.13 20.09
CA GLY A 43 -9.07 -14.40 19.56
C GLY A 43 -8.82 -14.52 18.06
N ARG A 44 -8.36 -15.71 17.69
CA ARG A 44 -8.02 -16.07 16.30
C ARG A 44 -9.20 -15.83 15.37
N THR A 45 -8.92 -15.13 14.29
CA THR A 45 -9.89 -14.72 13.29
C THR A 45 -9.32 -14.92 11.89
N VAL A 46 -10.02 -15.69 11.06
CA VAL A 46 -9.74 -15.76 9.63
C VAL A 46 -10.59 -14.70 8.92
N ILE A 47 -9.95 -13.76 8.25
CA ILE A 47 -10.62 -12.74 7.45
C ILE A 47 -10.44 -13.10 5.98
N SER A 48 -11.56 -13.31 5.28
CA SER A 48 -11.56 -13.86 3.92
C SER A 48 -12.32 -13.02 2.90
N ASP A 49 -12.89 -11.90 3.35
CA ASP A 49 -13.66 -10.94 2.56
C ASP A 49 -13.75 -9.62 3.34
N GLY A 50 -13.79 -8.50 2.62
CA GLY A 50 -13.98 -7.16 3.18
C GLY A 50 -12.69 -6.40 3.50
N HIS A 51 -12.87 -5.17 3.96
CA HIS A 51 -11.80 -4.18 4.14
C HIS A 51 -11.03 -4.42 5.44
N VAL A 52 -9.70 -4.38 5.33
CA VAL A 52 -8.79 -4.35 6.49
C VAL A 52 -7.64 -3.40 6.20
N ASP A 53 -7.04 -2.82 7.23
CA ASP A 53 -5.81 -2.03 7.07
C ASP A 53 -4.74 -2.44 8.08
N ILE A 54 -3.51 -2.58 7.61
CA ILE A 54 -2.33 -2.73 8.45
C ILE A 54 -1.83 -1.32 8.80
N GLY A 55 -1.67 -1.02 10.09
CA GLY A 55 -1.21 0.29 10.49
C GLY A 55 -0.52 0.31 11.85
N PRO A 56 0.28 1.34 12.12
CA PRO A 56 0.79 1.57 13.44
C PRO A 56 -0.32 2.12 14.34
N ARG A 57 -0.20 1.86 15.64
CA ARG A 57 -1.15 2.33 16.64
C ARG A 57 -0.45 2.48 17.98
N PHE A 58 -0.90 3.45 18.78
CA PHE A 58 -0.61 3.47 20.21
C PHE A 58 -1.70 2.67 20.93
N ALA A 59 -1.38 1.41 21.27
CA ALA A 59 -2.22 0.56 22.09
C ALA A 59 -1.88 0.75 23.59
N GLU A 60 -2.55 0.03 24.48
CA GLU A 60 -2.31 0.12 25.92
C GLU A 60 -0.84 -0.13 26.31
N GLU A 61 -0.16 -1.02 25.58
CA GLU A 61 1.26 -1.38 25.80
C GLU A 61 2.23 -0.44 25.06
N GLY A 62 1.71 0.54 24.31
CA GLY A 62 2.48 1.48 23.51
C GLY A 62 2.39 1.22 22.00
N TRP A 63 3.40 1.71 21.28
CA TRP A 63 3.45 1.61 19.82
C TRP A 63 3.50 0.16 19.34
N THR A 64 2.58 -0.21 18.47
CA THR A 64 2.49 -1.53 17.86
C THR A 64 2.04 -1.42 16.40
N VAL A 65 2.19 -2.50 15.63
CA VAL A 65 1.52 -2.69 14.34
C VAL A 65 0.32 -3.59 14.58
N GLN A 66 -0.84 -3.22 14.08
CA GLN A 66 -2.08 -3.98 14.22
C GLN A 66 -2.87 -3.97 12.90
N ILE A 67 -3.88 -4.84 12.84
CA ILE A 67 -4.84 -4.87 11.76
C ILE A 67 -6.12 -4.21 12.24
N ARG A 68 -6.55 -3.15 11.55
CA ARG A 68 -7.90 -2.61 11.66
C ARG A 68 -8.82 -3.48 10.81
N ASP A 69 -9.73 -4.18 11.47
CA ASP A 69 -10.73 -5.06 10.88
C ASP A 69 -12.06 -4.31 10.76
N ASP A 70 -12.37 -3.86 9.54
CA ASP A 70 -13.61 -3.15 9.20
C ASP A 70 -14.73 -4.14 8.79
N THR A 71 -14.49 -5.45 8.89
CA THR A 71 -15.52 -6.48 8.68
C THR A 71 -16.41 -6.66 9.91
N ALA A 72 -15.92 -6.26 11.08
CA ALA A 72 -16.70 -6.13 12.30
C ALA A 72 -17.47 -4.80 12.34
N ASP A 73 -18.65 -4.80 12.98
CA ASP A 73 -19.43 -3.58 13.23
C ASP A 73 -19.72 -3.41 14.73
N PRO A 74 -19.14 -2.40 15.41
CA PRO A 74 -18.16 -1.45 14.86
C PRO A 74 -16.82 -2.12 14.53
N ALA A 75 -15.98 -1.43 13.74
CA ALA A 75 -14.64 -1.87 13.42
C ALA A 75 -13.81 -2.18 14.69
N VAL A 76 -12.87 -3.11 14.59
CA VAL A 76 -12.01 -3.51 15.71
C VAL A 76 -10.55 -3.54 15.31
N TRP A 77 -9.66 -3.31 16.28
CA TRP A 77 -8.24 -3.56 16.10
C TRP A 77 -7.88 -4.95 16.58
N ARG A 78 -7.00 -5.65 15.86
CA ARG A 78 -6.55 -7.00 16.20
C ARG A 78 -5.03 -7.08 16.14
N ASP A 79 -4.46 -7.92 16.99
CA ASP A 79 -3.06 -8.29 16.89
C ASP A 79 -2.83 -9.14 15.63
N THR A 80 -1.69 -8.94 14.98
CA THR A 80 -1.37 -9.62 13.71
C THR A 80 -1.27 -11.13 13.84
N ASP A 81 -0.93 -11.63 15.03
CA ASP A 81 -0.79 -13.06 15.34
C ASP A 81 -2.16 -13.74 15.55
N ASP A 82 -3.21 -12.94 15.81
CA ASP A 82 -4.60 -13.40 15.96
C ASP A 82 -5.37 -13.31 14.63
N VAL A 83 -4.74 -12.91 13.52
CA VAL A 83 -5.41 -12.74 12.22
C VAL A 83 -4.71 -13.54 11.14
N VAL A 84 -5.50 -14.30 10.37
CA VAL A 84 -5.10 -14.86 9.07
C VAL A 84 -5.91 -14.18 7.98
N LEU A 85 -5.23 -13.58 7.02
CA LEU A 85 -5.84 -13.05 5.80
C LEU A 85 -5.91 -14.17 4.76
N GLN A 86 -7.11 -14.65 4.46
CA GLN A 86 -7.34 -15.74 3.52
C GLN A 86 -7.48 -15.20 2.08
N VAL A 87 -6.56 -15.61 1.22
CA VAL A 87 -6.53 -15.32 -0.21
C VAL A 87 -7.18 -16.49 -0.96
N LYS A 88 -8.50 -16.42 -1.17
CA LYS A 88 -9.27 -17.48 -1.83
C LYS A 88 -8.93 -17.62 -3.32
N ASP A 89 -9.30 -18.75 -3.92
CA ASP A 89 -9.18 -18.97 -5.38
C ASP A 89 -10.02 -17.99 -6.23
N THR A 90 -11.00 -17.30 -5.64
CA THR A 90 -11.70 -16.18 -6.30
C THR A 90 -10.75 -15.03 -6.66
N ALA A 91 -9.60 -14.90 -5.97
CA ALA A 91 -8.54 -13.95 -6.26
C ALA A 91 -7.47 -14.50 -7.22
N LYS A 92 -7.64 -15.71 -7.76
CA LYS A 92 -6.69 -16.34 -8.69
C LYS A 92 -6.88 -15.80 -10.10
N ILE A 93 -5.78 -15.43 -10.74
CA ILE A 93 -5.72 -14.87 -12.09
C ILE A 93 -4.58 -15.54 -12.86
N GLU A 94 -4.59 -15.40 -14.18
CA GLU A 94 -3.43 -15.72 -15.00
C GLU A 94 -2.48 -14.51 -15.02
N ALA A 95 -1.19 -14.75 -14.79
CA ALA A 95 -0.15 -13.72 -14.86
C ALA A 95 -0.19 -13.05 -16.25
N PRO A 96 -0.27 -11.71 -16.32
CA PRO A 96 -0.31 -11.00 -17.60
C PRO A 96 0.94 -11.27 -18.44
N GLY A 97 0.77 -11.30 -19.75
CA GLY A 97 1.90 -11.15 -20.65
C GLY A 97 2.49 -9.74 -20.59
N GLY A 98 3.76 -9.61 -20.98
CA GLY A 98 4.47 -8.34 -20.97
C GLY A 98 5.55 -8.31 -19.89
N GLY A 99 6.69 -7.69 -20.20
CA GLY A 99 7.85 -7.73 -19.31
C GLY A 99 7.64 -6.97 -17.99
N GLU A 100 6.68 -6.04 -17.94
CA GLU A 100 6.42 -5.25 -16.74
C GLU A 100 5.82 -6.06 -15.57
N PHE A 101 5.14 -7.18 -15.86
CA PHE A 101 4.54 -8.08 -14.87
C PHE A 101 5.35 -9.36 -14.64
N GLY A 102 6.58 -9.46 -15.15
CA GLY A 102 7.38 -10.67 -15.07
C GLY A 102 7.71 -11.13 -13.64
N PHE A 103 7.50 -10.29 -12.63
CA PHE A 103 7.61 -10.66 -11.21
C PHE A 103 6.44 -11.55 -10.73
N LEU A 104 5.36 -11.67 -11.50
CA LEU A 104 4.23 -12.56 -11.20
C LEU A 104 4.43 -13.99 -11.71
N GLY A 105 5.47 -14.24 -12.51
CA GLY A 105 5.72 -15.52 -13.17
C GLY A 105 5.72 -15.40 -14.70
N ASP A 106 5.69 -16.54 -15.38
CA ASP A 106 5.53 -16.60 -16.82
C ASP A 106 4.09 -16.25 -17.21
N ALA A 107 3.90 -15.68 -18.40
CA ALA A 107 2.56 -15.32 -18.88
C ALA A 107 1.65 -16.57 -18.93
N GLY A 108 0.50 -16.49 -18.26
CA GLY A 108 -0.43 -17.62 -18.12
C GLY A 108 -0.26 -18.44 -16.83
N ASP A 109 0.77 -18.20 -16.02
CA ASP A 109 0.89 -18.84 -14.71
C ASP A 109 -0.26 -18.44 -13.78
N ASP A 110 -0.72 -19.38 -12.96
CA ASP A 110 -1.69 -19.09 -11.90
C ASP A 110 -1.03 -18.24 -10.80
N VAL A 111 -1.61 -17.08 -10.49
CA VAL A 111 -1.18 -16.18 -9.40
C VAL A 111 -2.39 -15.70 -8.60
N TRP A 112 -2.24 -15.59 -7.28
CA TRP A 112 -3.31 -15.11 -6.39
C TRP A 112 -3.05 -13.65 -6.06
N VAL A 113 -3.96 -12.76 -6.46
CA VAL A 113 -3.80 -11.31 -6.31
C VAL A 113 -4.98 -10.73 -5.54
N LEU A 114 -4.71 -10.21 -4.34
CA LEU A 114 -5.65 -9.32 -3.66
C LEU A 114 -5.56 -7.95 -4.36
N PRO A 115 -6.62 -7.48 -5.02
CA PRO A 115 -6.54 -6.33 -5.91
C PRO A 115 -6.52 -5.01 -5.15
N GLN A 116 -5.84 -4.01 -5.73
CA GLN A 116 -5.85 -2.64 -5.23
C GLN A 116 -7.27 -2.04 -5.16
N ALA A 117 -8.16 -2.41 -6.10
CA ALA A 117 -9.56 -2.04 -6.07
C ALA A 117 -10.39 -3.14 -5.40
N GLN A 118 -11.30 -2.76 -4.49
CA GLN A 118 -12.12 -3.71 -3.75
C GLN A 118 -12.93 -4.63 -4.68
N GLN A 119 -13.01 -5.90 -4.31
CA GLN A 119 -13.86 -6.90 -4.96
C GLN A 119 -14.61 -7.71 -3.91
N ASP A 120 -15.89 -7.95 -4.15
CA ASP A 120 -16.73 -8.76 -3.26
C ASP A 120 -16.20 -10.20 -3.18
N GLY A 121 -16.16 -10.76 -1.97
CA GLY A 121 -15.72 -12.13 -1.74
C GLY A 121 -14.20 -12.28 -1.61
N VAL A 122 -13.45 -11.17 -1.64
CA VAL A 122 -11.99 -11.11 -1.53
C VAL A 122 -11.62 -10.14 -0.41
N VAL A 123 -10.71 -10.57 0.47
CA VAL A 123 -10.17 -9.67 1.50
C VAL A 123 -9.42 -8.51 0.83
N TRP A 124 -9.61 -7.30 1.33
CA TRP A 124 -9.10 -6.08 0.72
C TRP A 124 -8.15 -5.35 1.69
N PRO A 125 -6.87 -5.77 1.76
CA PRO A 125 -5.88 -5.20 2.66
C PRO A 125 -5.25 -3.92 2.12
N GLY A 126 -5.40 -2.86 2.90
CA GLY A 126 -4.65 -1.61 2.75
C GLY A 126 -3.61 -1.44 3.85
N TRP A 127 -2.97 -0.29 3.84
CA TRP A 127 -2.22 0.22 4.98
C TRP A 127 -2.62 1.67 5.26
N ASN A 128 -2.66 2.03 6.54
CA ASN A 128 -3.02 3.38 6.95
C ASN A 128 -2.16 3.85 8.15
N SER A 129 -2.18 5.16 8.37
CA SER A 129 -1.58 5.83 9.52
C SER A 129 -2.60 6.73 10.24
N GLN A 130 -3.88 6.38 10.13
CA GLN A 130 -5.02 7.23 10.53
C GLN A 130 -5.46 7.02 11.97
N ASP A 131 -4.78 6.17 12.75
CA ASP A 131 -4.97 6.14 14.20
C ASP A 131 -4.85 7.57 14.78
N ALA A 132 -5.77 7.90 15.68
CA ALA A 132 -5.92 9.26 16.17
C ALA A 132 -4.67 9.73 16.93
N GLU A 133 -4.05 8.85 17.72
CA GLU A 133 -2.84 9.19 18.46
C GLU A 133 -1.62 9.26 17.53
N VAL A 134 -1.51 8.36 16.55
CA VAL A 134 -0.50 8.44 15.49
C VAL A 134 -0.58 9.79 14.76
N THR A 135 -1.79 10.19 14.33
CA THR A 135 -2.01 11.46 13.64
C THR A 135 -1.69 12.67 14.52
N ALA A 136 -1.99 12.58 15.82
CA ALA A 136 -1.72 13.66 16.76
C ALA A 136 -0.22 13.81 17.08
N THR A 137 0.54 12.71 17.13
CA THR A 137 1.87 12.67 17.75
C THR A 137 3.02 12.49 16.76
N VAL A 138 2.85 11.78 15.65
CA VAL A 138 3.92 11.54 14.67
C VAL A 138 4.21 12.82 13.89
N GLU A 139 5.51 13.10 13.66
CA GLU A 139 5.95 14.37 13.06
C GLU A 139 5.61 14.49 11.58
N ARG A 140 5.92 13.45 10.78
CA ARG A 140 5.82 13.53 9.32
C ARG A 140 5.30 12.24 8.69
N GLU A 141 5.96 11.13 8.97
CA GLU A 141 5.80 9.89 8.22
C GLU A 141 6.15 8.70 9.11
N VAL A 142 5.52 7.56 8.83
CA VAL A 142 5.86 6.25 9.36
C VAL A 142 6.69 5.54 8.31
N THR A 143 7.88 5.08 8.67
CA THR A 143 8.62 4.18 7.78
C THR A 143 8.13 2.75 7.98
N TRP A 144 7.72 2.11 6.89
CA TRP A 144 7.27 0.73 6.85
C TRP A 144 8.33 -0.12 6.15
N GLU A 145 8.78 -1.18 6.82
CA GLU A 145 9.78 -2.11 6.33
C GLU A 145 9.17 -3.51 6.15
N LEU A 146 9.52 -4.16 5.04
CA LEU A 146 9.43 -5.61 4.89
C LEU A 146 10.80 -6.21 5.24
N THR A 147 10.83 -7.06 6.26
CA THR A 147 12.08 -7.54 6.87
C THR A 147 12.35 -9.02 6.61
N ASP A 148 11.31 -9.83 6.44
CA ASP A 148 11.41 -11.22 6.02
C ASP A 148 10.14 -11.66 5.28
N VAL A 149 10.27 -12.67 4.42
CA VAL A 149 9.16 -13.33 3.72
C VAL A 149 9.39 -14.83 3.77
N THR A 150 8.47 -15.56 4.39
CA THR A 150 8.46 -17.03 4.36
C THR A 150 7.20 -17.51 3.65
N GLY A 151 7.35 -18.41 2.68
CA GLY A 151 6.23 -18.97 1.92
C GLY A 151 6.69 -19.93 0.81
N PRO A 152 5.77 -20.65 0.16
CA PRO A 152 6.07 -21.63 -0.89
C PRO A 152 6.49 -21.00 -2.23
N GLY A 153 6.07 -19.77 -2.49
CA GLY A 153 6.35 -19.00 -3.69
C GLY A 153 6.72 -17.56 -3.36
N ASP A 154 6.67 -16.71 -4.38
CA ASP A 154 7.07 -15.32 -4.28
C ASP A 154 5.91 -14.45 -3.79
N PHE A 155 6.26 -13.36 -3.11
CA PHE A 155 5.34 -12.32 -2.67
C PHE A 155 5.73 -10.99 -3.29
N VAL A 156 4.78 -10.26 -3.86
CA VAL A 156 4.99 -8.89 -4.35
C VAL A 156 3.81 -8.01 -3.95
N LEU A 157 4.10 -6.86 -3.36
CA LEU A 157 3.16 -5.75 -3.17
C LEU A 157 3.45 -4.67 -4.21
N PHE A 158 2.47 -4.30 -5.02
CA PHE A 158 2.65 -3.26 -6.05
C PHE A 158 1.41 -2.39 -6.24
N LEU A 159 1.61 -1.16 -6.68
CA LEU A 159 0.57 -0.22 -7.04
C LEU A 159 0.34 -0.22 -8.55
N ASN A 160 -0.88 0.15 -8.96
CA ASN A 160 -1.16 0.52 -10.33
C ASN A 160 -0.61 1.94 -10.58
N GLY A 161 0.52 2.02 -11.27
CA GLY A 161 1.14 3.27 -11.69
C GLY A 161 0.49 3.88 -12.94
N ALA A 162 1.20 4.83 -13.55
CA ALA A 162 0.72 5.51 -14.75
C ALA A 162 0.41 4.53 -15.90
N PHE A 163 -0.74 4.69 -16.54
CA PHE A 163 -1.17 3.85 -17.67
C PHE A 163 -1.23 2.34 -17.38
N GLY A 164 -1.31 1.93 -16.10
CA GLY A 164 -1.41 0.54 -15.70
C GLY A 164 -0.07 -0.17 -15.52
N THR A 165 1.06 0.54 -15.58
CA THR A 165 2.37 -0.06 -15.25
C THR A 165 2.45 -0.36 -13.76
N PRO A 166 2.92 -1.53 -13.33
CA PRO A 166 3.08 -1.84 -11.92
C PRO A 166 4.22 -1.02 -11.30
N GLU A 167 3.97 -0.45 -10.13
CA GLU A 167 4.97 0.21 -9.29
C GLU A 167 5.17 -0.64 -8.02
N THR A 168 6.28 -1.37 -7.96
CA THR A 168 6.58 -2.26 -6.83
C THR A 168 6.82 -1.47 -5.55
N VAL A 169 6.12 -1.85 -4.48
CA VAL A 169 6.32 -1.37 -3.11
C VAL A 169 7.28 -2.32 -2.37
N PHE A 170 6.98 -3.62 -2.40
CA PHE A 170 7.83 -4.67 -1.86
C PHE A 170 7.89 -5.88 -2.78
N ASP A 171 9.06 -6.48 -2.89
CA ASP A 171 9.31 -7.72 -3.65
C ASP A 171 10.07 -8.70 -2.77
N GLY A 172 9.42 -9.77 -2.31
CA GLY A 172 10.01 -10.77 -1.41
C GLY A 172 11.22 -11.52 -1.99
N THR A 173 11.44 -11.44 -3.30
CA THR A 173 12.60 -12.06 -3.97
C THR A 173 13.83 -11.14 -3.99
N ALA A 174 13.62 -9.84 -3.80
CA ALA A 174 14.67 -8.84 -3.74
C ALA A 174 15.34 -8.81 -2.35
N LYS A 175 16.46 -8.10 -2.25
CA LYS A 175 17.24 -8.02 -1.01
C LYS A 175 16.41 -7.37 0.11
N LEU A 176 16.33 -8.04 1.26
CA LEU A 176 15.70 -7.54 2.49
C LEU A 176 16.74 -6.93 3.47
N PRO A 177 16.33 -6.01 4.36
CA PRO A 177 15.01 -5.40 4.42
C PRO A 177 14.78 -4.38 3.28
N GLN A 178 13.51 -4.17 2.94
CA GLN A 178 13.04 -3.10 2.05
C GLN A 178 12.23 -2.10 2.87
N GLU A 179 12.22 -0.82 2.48
CA GLU A 179 11.46 0.20 3.20
C GLU A 179 10.72 1.17 2.25
N THR A 180 9.57 1.65 2.71
CA THR A 180 8.78 2.72 2.11
C THR A 180 8.25 3.68 3.19
N GLY A 181 7.83 4.87 2.78
CA GLY A 181 7.22 5.88 3.66
C GLY A 181 5.70 5.84 3.58
N ILE A 182 5.03 5.97 4.73
CA ILE A 182 3.59 6.18 4.85
C ILE A 182 3.37 7.54 5.47
N ASP A 183 2.87 8.50 4.69
CA ASP A 183 2.54 9.83 5.19
C ASP A 183 1.56 9.74 6.37
N VAL A 184 1.71 10.59 7.38
CA VAL A 184 0.75 10.65 8.50
C VAL A 184 -0.65 11.02 7.98
N ASN A 185 -1.68 10.38 8.56
CA ASN A 185 -3.08 10.55 8.14
C ASN A 185 -3.32 10.15 6.67
N SER A 186 -2.66 9.09 6.22
CA SER A 186 -2.86 8.52 4.89
C SER A 186 -3.45 7.11 4.96
N HIS A 187 -4.11 6.71 3.87
CA HIS A 187 -4.70 5.40 3.66
C HIS A 187 -4.48 5.03 2.19
N VAL A 188 -3.84 3.90 1.95
CA VAL A 188 -3.51 3.41 0.62
C VAL A 188 -3.86 1.93 0.50
N HIS A 189 -4.25 1.53 -0.71
CA HIS A 189 -4.44 0.15 -1.13
C HIS A 189 -3.46 -0.20 -2.26
N GLY A 190 -3.09 -1.47 -2.35
CA GLY A 190 -2.22 -2.01 -3.38
C GLY A 190 -2.60 -3.43 -3.77
N ASN A 191 -1.92 -3.97 -4.78
CA ASN A 191 -2.08 -5.35 -5.22
C ASN A 191 -1.11 -6.24 -4.45
N TRP A 192 -1.63 -7.21 -3.69
CA TRP A 192 -0.83 -8.20 -2.96
C TRP A 192 -0.85 -9.51 -3.73
N ALA A 193 0.28 -9.89 -4.32
CA ALA A 193 0.40 -11.05 -5.19
C ALA A 193 1.22 -12.19 -4.56
N PHE A 194 0.76 -13.41 -4.77
CA PHE A 194 1.37 -14.65 -4.30
C PHE A 194 1.43 -15.68 -5.43
N THR A 195 2.62 -16.19 -5.77
CA THR A 195 2.80 -17.04 -6.96
C THR A 195 2.49 -18.52 -6.73
N LYS A 196 2.25 -18.95 -5.49
CA LYS A 196 1.87 -20.34 -5.16
C LYS A 196 0.87 -20.40 -4.01
N PRO A 197 0.04 -21.46 -3.95
CA PRO A 197 -0.79 -21.72 -2.79
C PRO A 197 0.06 -22.22 -1.61
N GLY A 198 -0.27 -21.78 -0.40
CA GLY A 198 0.37 -22.18 0.86
C GLY A 198 0.36 -21.04 1.89
N THR A 199 0.91 -21.30 3.07
CA THR A 199 0.98 -20.29 4.14
C THR A 199 2.12 -19.32 3.84
N TYR A 200 1.85 -18.02 3.99
CA TYR A 200 2.87 -16.98 3.92
C TYR A 200 2.93 -16.21 5.23
N LEU A 201 4.15 -15.94 5.68
CA LEU A 201 4.48 -15.08 6.81
C LEU A 201 5.26 -13.89 6.27
N LEU A 202 4.74 -12.68 6.48
CA LEU A 202 5.41 -11.44 6.09
C LEU A 202 5.80 -10.66 7.34
N ASP A 203 7.10 -10.60 7.62
CA ASP A 203 7.61 -9.85 8.76
C ASP A 203 7.75 -8.38 8.43
N VAL A 204 6.94 -7.57 9.07
CA VAL A 204 6.90 -6.12 8.87
C VAL A 204 7.39 -5.39 10.09
N ARG A 205 8.01 -4.22 9.87
CA ARG A 205 8.34 -3.28 10.94
C ARG A 205 7.80 -1.90 10.58
N MET A 206 7.16 -1.21 11.52
CA MET A 206 6.81 0.20 11.37
C MET A 206 7.51 1.03 12.43
N LYS A 207 8.24 2.05 11.99
CA LYS A 207 9.00 2.98 12.84
C LYS A 207 8.58 4.42 12.58
N ALA A 208 8.52 5.25 13.62
CA ALA A 208 8.20 6.67 13.50
C ALA A 208 8.88 7.49 14.60
N THR A 209 9.10 8.77 14.30
CA THR A 209 9.53 9.77 15.29
C THR A 209 8.35 10.69 15.63
N THR A 210 8.07 10.83 16.92
CA THR A 210 7.03 11.72 17.44
C THR A 210 7.55 13.15 17.56
N LYS A 211 6.63 14.12 17.65
CA LYS A 211 6.92 15.56 17.75
C LYS A 211 7.76 15.94 18.97
N ASP A 212 7.82 15.10 20.00
CA ASP A 212 8.68 15.26 21.17
C ASP A 212 10.10 14.66 20.98
N GLY A 213 10.40 14.16 19.78
CA GLY A 213 11.70 13.62 19.40
C GLY A 213 11.94 12.16 19.79
N LYS A 214 10.94 11.45 20.34
CA LYS A 214 11.08 10.01 20.63
C LYS A 214 10.88 9.19 19.37
N THR A 215 11.63 8.10 19.26
CA THR A 215 11.45 7.11 18.21
C THR A 215 10.72 5.91 18.78
N HIS A 216 9.73 5.45 18.03
CA HIS A 216 8.95 4.25 18.31
C HIS A 216 9.09 3.29 17.14
N ASP A 217 9.13 1.99 17.44
CA ASP A 217 9.11 0.95 16.43
C ASP A 217 8.43 -0.32 16.95
N SER A 218 7.87 -1.09 16.03
CA SER A 218 7.33 -2.42 16.33
C SER A 218 7.49 -3.33 15.12
N ARG A 219 7.89 -4.59 15.38
CA ARG A 219 7.95 -5.68 14.40
C ARG A 219 6.82 -6.66 14.67
N ARG A 220 6.15 -7.09 13.62
CA ARG A 220 5.03 -8.03 13.65
C ARG A 220 5.03 -8.90 12.40
N THR A 221 4.34 -10.03 12.47
CA THR A 221 4.22 -10.97 11.35
C THR A 221 2.79 -10.98 10.84
N LEU A 222 2.61 -10.72 9.55
CA LEU A 222 1.33 -10.86 8.88
C LEU A 222 1.18 -12.29 8.37
N HIS A 223 0.05 -12.93 8.67
CA HIS A 223 -0.23 -14.30 8.27
C HIS A 223 -1.23 -14.32 7.10
N PHE A 224 -0.85 -15.00 6.02
CA PHE A 224 -1.71 -15.22 4.86
C PHE A 224 -1.89 -16.71 4.60
N SER A 225 -3.10 -17.08 4.21
CA SER A 225 -3.42 -18.42 3.70
C SER A 225 -3.88 -18.31 2.26
N VAL A 226 -3.05 -18.79 1.33
CA VAL A 226 -3.24 -18.60 -0.12
C VAL A 226 -3.77 -19.85 -0.82
N GLY A 227 -4.86 -19.70 -1.56
CA GLY A 227 -5.49 -20.78 -2.34
C GLY A 227 -6.35 -21.72 -1.50
N PRO A 228 -6.54 -22.98 -1.92
CA PRO A 228 -7.58 -23.87 -1.40
C PRO A 228 -7.23 -24.56 -0.07
N GLN A 229 -6.17 -24.14 0.62
CA GLN A 229 -5.74 -24.76 1.88
C GLN A 229 -6.64 -24.33 3.05
N ASP A 230 -6.53 -25.06 4.17
CA ASP A 230 -7.17 -24.67 5.43
C ASP A 230 -6.45 -23.45 6.04
N PRO A 231 -7.13 -22.30 6.21
CA PRO A 231 -6.51 -21.09 6.76
C PRO A 231 -6.04 -21.23 8.21
N GLU A 232 -6.58 -22.18 8.97
CA GLU A 232 -6.15 -22.40 10.37
C GLU A 232 -4.69 -22.85 10.48
N GLN A 233 -4.11 -23.43 9.42
CA GLN A 233 -2.70 -23.84 9.39
C GLN A 233 -1.74 -22.65 9.55
N ALA A 234 -2.15 -21.47 9.09
CA ALA A 234 -1.33 -20.27 9.15
C ALA A 234 -1.10 -19.80 10.59
N PHE A 235 -2.00 -20.08 11.55
CA PHE A 235 -1.80 -19.77 12.96
C PHE A 235 -0.77 -20.65 13.68
N THR A 236 -0.42 -21.79 13.08
CA THR A 236 0.47 -22.79 13.69
C THR A 236 1.84 -22.85 13.06
N THR A 237 2.03 -22.11 11.96
CA THR A 237 3.31 -21.98 11.29
C THR A 237 4.13 -20.95 12.05
N SER A 238 4.89 -21.37 13.06
CA SER A 238 5.95 -20.53 13.63
C SER A 238 7.16 -20.54 12.71
N ASP A 239 7.87 -19.40 12.65
CA ASP A 239 9.20 -19.21 12.04
C ASP A 239 10.13 -20.39 12.31
N SER A 240 10.04 -21.41 11.46
CA SER A 240 10.96 -22.56 11.48
C SER A 240 12.19 -22.20 10.67
N ALA A 241 12.77 -21.03 10.96
CA ALA A 241 14.10 -20.65 10.53
C ALA A 241 15.08 -20.86 11.70
N GLY A 242 15.27 -22.12 12.10
CA GLY A 242 16.27 -22.46 13.11
C GLY A 242 16.13 -23.81 13.79
N SER A 243 16.20 -24.93 13.06
CA SER A 243 16.88 -26.16 13.54
C SER A 243 16.92 -27.26 12.47
N ASP A 244 18.14 -27.77 12.28
CA ASP A 244 18.56 -29.08 11.75
C ASP A 244 18.29 -29.52 10.31
N GLU A 245 19.37 -29.42 9.53
CA GLU A 245 20.15 -30.58 9.08
C GLU A 245 19.40 -31.92 8.92
N GLY A 246 19.21 -32.28 7.66
CA GLY A 246 19.79 -33.53 7.16
C GLY A 246 18.88 -34.75 7.14
N GLN A 247 18.09 -34.90 6.08
CA GLN A 247 17.84 -36.21 5.48
C GLN A 247 17.91 -36.16 3.95
N LYS A 248 19.03 -36.67 3.43
CA LYS A 248 19.17 -37.15 2.05
C LYS A 248 18.43 -38.49 1.91
N ALA A 249 17.53 -38.59 0.95
CA ALA A 249 17.18 -39.84 0.24
C ALA A 249 16.58 -39.44 -1.12
N GLN A 250 17.38 -39.49 -2.18
CA GLN A 250 17.46 -40.57 -3.17
C GLN A 250 16.46 -40.35 -4.33
N LYS A 251 17.01 -39.80 -5.42
CA LYS A 251 16.33 -39.60 -6.70
C LYS A 251 16.66 -40.81 -7.58
N ASP A 252 15.74 -41.75 -7.68
CA ASP A 252 15.77 -42.77 -8.73
C ASP A 252 15.24 -42.17 -10.04
N THR A 253 15.99 -42.44 -11.10
CA THR A 253 15.79 -41.96 -12.47
C THR A 253 14.76 -42.83 -13.19
N SER A 254 13.75 -42.22 -13.81
CA SER A 254 13.02 -42.79 -14.96
C SER A 254 12.18 -41.71 -15.63
N ASP A 255 12.47 -41.45 -16.90
CA ASP A 255 11.59 -40.86 -17.93
C ASP A 255 12.11 -41.45 -19.27
N PRO A 256 11.38 -41.45 -20.41
CA PRO A 256 10.11 -40.77 -20.67
C PRO A 256 9.08 -41.59 -21.47
N GLN A 257 7.82 -41.12 -21.52
CA GLN A 257 7.13 -41.03 -22.81
C GLN A 257 5.95 -40.05 -22.84
N THR A 258 6.00 -39.25 -23.90
CA THR A 258 4.96 -38.41 -24.50
C THR A 258 3.69 -39.17 -24.85
N ASP A 259 2.54 -38.49 -24.75
CA ASP A 259 1.60 -38.31 -25.88
C ASP A 259 0.64 -37.16 -25.58
N GLY A 260 0.45 -36.30 -26.59
CA GLY A 260 -0.36 -35.09 -26.49
C GLY A 260 -1.84 -35.33 -26.72
N SER A 261 -2.66 -34.40 -26.26
CA SER A 261 -3.85 -33.95 -26.96
C SER A 261 -4.24 -32.58 -26.43
N SER A 262 -4.07 -31.60 -27.31
CA SER A 262 -4.62 -30.25 -27.25
C SER A 262 -6.14 -30.30 -27.36
N ASP A 263 -6.86 -29.67 -26.43
CA ASP A 263 -8.20 -29.17 -26.69
C ASP A 263 -8.30 -27.71 -26.25
N SER A 264 -8.63 -26.87 -27.24
CA SER A 264 -8.67 -25.42 -27.16
C SER A 264 -10.03 -24.98 -26.64
N GLY A 265 -10.12 -24.70 -25.34
CA GLY A 265 -11.22 -23.97 -24.73
C GLY A 265 -10.94 -22.47 -24.76
N SER A 266 -11.63 -21.74 -25.63
CA SER A 266 -11.69 -20.28 -25.61
C SER A 266 -12.36 -19.83 -24.30
N SER A 267 -11.60 -19.25 -23.38
CA SER A 267 -12.13 -18.51 -22.24
C SER A 267 -11.73 -17.05 -22.33
N SER A 268 -12.76 -16.21 -22.33
CA SER A 268 -12.71 -14.76 -22.33
C SER A 268 -11.88 -14.22 -21.17
N THR A 269 -10.80 -13.50 -21.50
CA THR A 269 -10.07 -12.65 -20.57
C THR A 269 -11.00 -11.54 -20.05
N PRO A 270 -11.23 -11.41 -18.74
CA PRO A 270 -11.84 -10.18 -18.24
C PRO A 270 -10.83 -9.03 -18.40
N LEU A 271 -11.25 -7.94 -19.06
CA LEU A 271 -10.54 -6.67 -19.11
C LEU A 271 -10.78 -5.91 -17.80
N TRP A 272 -9.87 -6.01 -16.84
CA TRP A 272 -9.90 -5.20 -15.61
C TRP A 272 -8.59 -4.46 -15.32
N TRP A 273 -7.51 -4.79 -16.05
CA TRP A 273 -6.30 -3.96 -16.08
C TRP A 273 -6.53 -2.53 -16.60
N GLY A 274 -7.71 -2.23 -17.16
CA GLY A 274 -7.99 -0.99 -17.90
C GLY A 274 -9.13 -0.10 -17.38
N ILE A 275 -9.73 -0.34 -16.21
CA ILE A 275 -10.77 0.58 -15.67
C ILE A 275 -10.28 1.17 -14.34
N GLY A 276 -9.68 2.36 -14.46
CA GLY A 276 -9.26 3.19 -13.34
C GLY A 276 -8.79 4.57 -13.79
N ALA A 277 -9.51 5.19 -14.74
CA ALA A 277 -9.27 6.59 -15.08
C ALA A 277 -10.27 7.50 -14.36
N ALA A 278 -9.70 8.51 -13.68
CA ALA A 278 -10.33 9.69 -13.08
C ALA A 278 -10.84 9.58 -11.63
N ALA A 279 -9.91 9.71 -10.66
CA ALA A 279 -9.84 10.89 -9.77
C ALA A 279 -8.93 10.65 -8.54
N VAL A 280 -7.59 10.60 -8.70
CA VAL A 280 -6.65 11.03 -7.65
C VAL A 280 -5.42 11.67 -8.34
N VAL A 281 -5.58 12.92 -8.79
CA VAL A 281 -4.44 13.77 -9.15
C VAL A 281 -4.30 14.83 -8.08
N ALA A 282 -3.70 14.44 -6.95
CA ALA A 282 -3.08 15.34 -5.97
C ALA A 282 -2.37 14.55 -4.84
N ALA A 283 -1.40 13.70 -5.17
CA ALA A 283 -0.41 13.23 -4.17
C ALA A 283 0.89 12.70 -4.82
N VAL A 284 0.79 12.01 -5.96
CA VAL A 284 1.93 11.31 -6.58
C VAL A 284 3.03 12.25 -7.13
N ALA A 285 2.72 13.52 -7.42
CA ALA A 285 3.71 14.46 -7.95
C ALA A 285 4.79 14.91 -6.93
N LEU A 286 4.60 14.65 -5.63
CA LEU A 286 5.60 14.98 -4.61
C LEU A 286 6.68 13.92 -4.41
N PHE A 287 6.42 12.67 -4.82
CA PHE A 287 7.35 11.55 -4.60
C PHE A 287 8.59 11.60 -5.51
N ALA A 288 8.48 12.22 -6.70
CA ALA A 288 9.56 12.22 -7.69
C ALA A 288 10.53 13.42 -7.60
N VAL A 289 10.18 14.52 -6.91
CA VAL A 289 10.98 15.77 -6.95
C VAL A 289 11.93 15.92 -5.74
N GLN A 290 11.73 15.19 -4.64
CA GLN A 290 12.59 15.36 -3.46
C GLN A 290 13.86 14.48 -3.43
N ARG A 291 14.01 13.50 -4.34
CA ARG A 291 15.13 12.53 -4.26
C ARG A 291 16.36 12.87 -5.10
N THR A 292 16.34 13.92 -5.93
CA THR A 292 17.50 14.30 -6.78
C THR A 292 18.22 15.58 -6.35
N GLY A 293 17.86 16.21 -5.22
CA GLY A 293 18.29 17.56 -4.88
C GLY A 293 19.16 17.77 -3.64
N ARG A 294 19.72 16.73 -2.98
CA ARG A 294 20.41 16.94 -1.69
C ARG A 294 21.63 16.04 -1.42
N GLY A 295 22.42 15.76 -2.45
CA GLY A 295 23.68 14.99 -2.34
C GLY A 295 24.97 15.80 -2.24
N ASP A 296 25.01 17.10 -2.59
CA ASP A 296 26.30 17.78 -2.87
C ASP A 296 26.52 19.15 -2.19
N ARG A 297 25.98 19.40 -0.98
CA ARG A 297 26.20 20.70 -0.29
C ARG A 297 26.78 20.68 1.12
N GLU A 298 27.40 19.57 1.55
CA GLU A 298 28.10 19.52 2.86
C GLU A 298 29.63 19.37 2.76
N LYS A 299 30.25 19.76 1.64
CA LYS A 299 31.72 19.83 1.53
C LYS A 299 32.33 21.18 1.14
N SER A 300 31.61 22.29 1.28
CA SER A 300 32.21 23.63 1.02
C SER A 300 31.96 24.71 2.07
N ALA A 301 31.49 24.37 3.27
CA ALA A 301 31.31 25.34 4.37
C ALA A 301 32.28 25.13 5.56
N SER A 302 33.48 24.60 5.31
CA SER A 302 34.55 24.53 6.32
C SER A 302 35.90 24.90 5.71
N ALA A 303 35.99 26.10 5.13
CA ALA A 303 37.26 26.71 4.72
C ALA A 303 37.11 28.22 4.46
N ALA A 304 36.50 28.98 5.38
CA ALA A 304 36.52 30.44 5.30
C ALA A 304 36.12 31.12 6.63
N GLU A 305 36.86 30.87 7.72
CA GLU A 305 36.86 31.81 8.84
C GLU A 305 38.15 31.64 9.68
N SER A 306 39.23 32.26 9.22
CA SER A 306 40.40 32.54 10.06
C SER A 306 41.11 33.79 9.56
N SER A 307 40.55 34.97 9.82
CA SER A 307 41.31 36.23 9.89
C SER A 307 40.42 37.38 10.36
N VAL A 308 40.51 37.74 11.64
CA VAL A 308 40.19 39.10 12.10
C VAL A 308 41.35 39.59 12.98
N PRO A 309 41.93 40.77 12.70
CA PRO A 309 43.03 41.35 13.48
C PRO A 309 42.51 42.10 14.71
N GLY A 310 43.31 42.07 15.77
CA GLY A 310 43.04 42.74 17.04
C GLY A 310 43.02 44.27 16.94
N LYS A 311 42.13 44.86 17.74
CA LYS A 311 42.10 46.30 18.01
C LYS A 311 41.91 46.50 19.52
N GLU A 312 43.02 46.61 20.24
CA GLU A 312 43.03 47.00 21.65
C GLU A 312 42.61 48.47 21.80
N LYS A 313 41.71 48.71 22.76
CA LYS A 313 41.31 50.03 23.24
C LYS A 313 42.29 50.46 24.33
N GLY A 314 42.78 51.70 24.21
CA GLY A 314 43.48 52.39 25.28
C GLY A 314 42.55 52.78 26.44
N GLY A 315 43.15 52.88 27.62
CA GLY A 315 42.58 53.48 28.82
C GLY A 315 43.71 53.72 29.82
N THR A 316 44.22 54.94 29.82
CA THR A 316 45.08 55.53 30.86
C THR A 316 44.28 55.76 32.13
N ASP A 317 44.84 55.48 33.30
CA ASP A 317 45.04 56.54 34.31
C ASP A 317 45.97 56.15 35.45
N GLU A 318 46.46 57.21 36.08
CA GLU A 318 47.73 57.42 36.76
C GLU A 318 47.59 57.39 38.30
N SER A 319 48.70 57.05 38.97
CA SER A 319 49.17 57.37 40.33
C SER A 319 48.25 57.97 41.41
N ALA A 320 48.20 57.30 42.57
CA ALA A 320 48.60 57.77 43.93
C ALA A 320 47.88 56.99 45.03
#